data_AF-A0A962UU31-F1
#
_entry.id   AF-A0A962UU31-F1
#
_cell.length_a   1.000
_cell.length_b   1.000
_cell.length_c   1.000
_cell.angle_alpha   90.00
_cell.angle_beta   90.00
_cell.angle_gamma   90.00
#
_symmetry.space_group_name_H-M   'P 1'
#
loop_
_entity.id
_entity.type
_entity.pdbx_description
1 polymer ?
#
loop_
_entity_poly.entity_id
_entity_poly.type
_entity_poly.pdbx_seq_one_letter_code
_entity_poly.pdbx_strand_id
1 'polypeptide(L)' 'IAGADGRALSRAIRARGQVDPVFIDEVEDLPQVLRDMVHDGDIVVTMGAGNIGQVAAQMAEALCP' A
#
# COMPACT_ATOMS: atom_id res chain seq x y z
N ILE A 1 18.31 -7.85 6.23
CA ILE A 1 18.36 -8.85 7.33
C ILE A 1 17.40 -9.97 6.94
N ALA A 2 17.76 -11.25 7.14
CA ALA A 2 16.86 -12.35 6.81
C ALA A 2 15.50 -12.18 7.53
N GLY A 3 14.40 -12.20 6.79
CA GLY A 3 13.05 -12.00 7.33
C GLY A 3 12.68 -10.56 7.68
N ALA A 4 13.53 -9.58 7.39
CA ALA A 4 13.19 -8.15 7.52
C ALA A 4 12.80 -7.58 6.14
N ASP A 5 11.72 -8.10 5.57
CA ASP A 5 11.14 -7.68 4.31
C ASP A 5 9.62 -7.45 4.44
N GLY A 6 9.02 -6.83 3.43
CA GLY A 6 7.58 -6.52 3.44
C GLY A 6 6.69 -7.76 3.48
N ARG A 7 7.14 -8.89 2.91
CA ARG A 7 6.37 -10.15 2.93
C ARG A 7 6.32 -10.72 4.35
N ALA A 8 7.43 -10.69 5.08
CA ALA A 8 7.49 -11.09 6.48
C ALA A 8 6.64 -10.18 7.36
N LEU A 9 6.66 -8.86 7.13
CA LEU A 9 5.81 -7.91 7.84
C LEU A 9 4.31 -8.18 7.59
N SER A 10 3.90 -8.35 6.34
CA SER A 10 2.51 -8.67 5.96
C SER A 10 2.04 -9.96 6.64
N ARG A 11 2.85 -11.03 6.63
CA ARG A 11 2.55 -12.28 7.35
C ARG A 11 2.37 -12.06 8.86
N ALA A 12 3.26 -11.29 9.49
CA ALA A 12 3.21 -11.02 10.92
C ALA A 12 1.99 -10.18 11.32
N ILE A 13 1.59 -9.21 10.50
CA ILE A 13 0.36 -8.42 10.71
C ILE A 13 -0.88 -9.31 10.56
N ARG A 14 -0.97 -10.11 9.49
CA ARG A 14 -2.08 -11.06 9.26
C ARG A 14 -2.26 -12.03 10.43
N ALA A 15 -1.16 -12.56 10.97
CA ALA A 15 -1.18 -13.50 12.08
C ALA A 15 -1.79 -12.91 13.37
N ARG A 16 -1.83 -11.58 13.53
CA ARG A 16 -2.50 -10.91 14.65
C ARG A 16 -4.03 -10.90 14.52
N GLY A 17 -4.58 -11.22 13.35
CA GLY A 17 -6.00 -11.43 13.10
C GLY A 17 -6.86 -10.15 13.10
N GLN A 18 -6.25 -8.97 13.17
CA GLN A 18 -6.99 -7.69 13.20
C GLN A 18 -7.25 -7.14 11.79
N VAL A 19 -6.29 -7.31 10.89
CA VAL A 19 -6.36 -6.82 9.51
C VAL A 19 -5.68 -7.82 8.58
N ASP A 20 -6.12 -7.86 7.32
CA ASP A 20 -5.51 -8.66 6.27
C ASP A 20 -4.72 -7.76 5.28
N PRO A 21 -3.40 -7.62 5.45
CA PRO A 21 -2.59 -6.72 4.64
C PRO A 21 -2.34 -7.26 3.23
N VAL A 22 -2.62 -6.45 2.23
CA VAL A 22 -2.24 -6.70 0.84
C VAL A 22 -0.77 -6.32 0.65
N PHE A 23 0.07 -7.30 0.28
CA PHE A 23 1.46 -7.04 -0.10
C PHE A 23 1.55 -6.84 -1.60
N ILE A 24 2.26 -5.80 -2.02
CA ILE A 24 2.47 -5.42 -3.41
C ILE A 24 3.98 -5.44 -3.64
N ASP A 25 4.43 -6.14 -4.68
CA ASP A 25 5.86 -6.33 -4.99
C ASP A 25 6.42 -5.14 -5.78
N GLU A 26 5.68 -4.69 -6.79
CA GLU A 26 6.04 -3.57 -7.65
C GLU A 26 5.11 -2.39 -7.38
N VAL A 27 5.67 -1.22 -7.14
CA VAL A 27 4.90 -0.05 -6.71
C VAL A 27 3.95 0.47 -7.80
N GLU A 28 4.24 0.15 -9.05
CA GLU A 28 3.46 0.44 -10.23
C GLU A 28 2.09 -0.26 -10.24
N ASP A 29 1.94 -1.35 -9.49
CA ASP A 29 0.66 -2.08 -9.35
C ASP A 29 -0.29 -1.41 -8.35
N LEU A 30 0.23 -0.55 -7.47
CA LEU A 30 -0.52 0.08 -6.38
C LEU A 30 -1.76 0.88 -6.83
N PRO A 31 -1.74 1.68 -7.91
CA PRO A 31 -2.91 2.42 -8.37
C PRO A 31 -4.06 1.52 -8.83
N GLN A 32 -3.76 0.32 -9.36
CA GLN A 32 -4.79 -0.63 -9.75
C GLN A 32 -5.40 -1.30 -8.51
N VAL A 33 -4.55 -1.79 -7.61
CA VAL A 33 -4.99 -2.43 -6.36
C VAL A 33 -5.86 -1.48 -5.52
N LEU A 34 -5.46 -0.22 -5.41
CA LEU A 34 -6.24 0.77 -4.64
C LEU A 34 -7.58 1.08 -5.28
N ARG A 35 -7.67 1.15 -6.62
CA ARG A 35 -8.94 1.39 -7.33
C ARG A 35 -10.01 0.36 -6.97
N ASP A 36 -9.61 -0.89 -6.79
CA ASP A 36 -10.52 -1.99 -6.46
C ASP A 36 -10.88 -2.04 -4.97
N MET A 37 -10.17 -1.28 -4.12
CA MET A 37 -10.34 -1.29 -2.66
C MET A 37 -11.02 -0.05 -2.09
N VAL A 38 -10.78 1.13 -2.68
CA VAL A 38 -11.26 2.41 -2.13
C VAL A 38 -12.68 2.72 -2.59
N HIS A 39 -13.45 3.35 -1.71
CA HIS A 39 -14.79 3.84 -1.97
C HIS A 39 -14.87 5.36 -1.81
N ASP A 40 -15.96 5.97 -2.29
CA ASP A 40 -16.21 7.39 -2.07
C ASP A 40 -16.23 7.72 -0.56
N GLY A 41 -15.55 8.80 -0.20
CA GLY A 41 -15.39 9.22 1.20
C GLY A 41 -14.23 8.57 1.97
N ASP A 42 -13.51 7.60 1.39
CA ASP A 42 -12.33 7.02 2.03
C ASP A 42 -11.14 8.01 2.07
N ILE A 43 -10.33 7.91 3.13
CA ILE A 43 -9.08 8.68 3.27
C ILE A 43 -7.90 7.75 3.07
N VAL A 44 -7.10 8.01 2.04
CA VAL A 44 -5.85 7.28 1.78
C VAL A 44 -4.69 7.99 2.44
N VAL A 45 -3.95 7.27 3.28
CA VAL A 45 -2.75 7.79 3.98
C VAL A 45 -1.53 7.04 3.48
N THR A 46 -0.58 7.77 2.88
CA THR A 46 0.72 7.22 2.45
C THR A 46 1.77 7.46 3.53
N MET A 47 2.51 6.41 3.91
CA MET A 47 3.48 6.48 5.02
C MET A 47 4.81 5.85 4.67
N GLY A 48 5.90 6.47 5.13
CA GLY A 48 7.27 6.00 4.92
C GLY A 48 8.26 7.16 4.79
N ALA A 49 9.55 6.87 4.93
CA ALA A 49 10.63 7.84 4.78
C ALA A 49 11.42 7.67 3.47
N GLY A 50 11.01 6.74 2.61
CA GLY A 50 11.64 6.48 1.31
C GLY A 50 11.02 7.30 0.19
N ASN A 51 10.82 6.67 -0.98
CA ASN A 51 10.22 7.27 -2.17
C ASN A 51 8.68 7.44 -2.09
N ILE A 52 8.05 7.16 -0.93
CA ILE A 52 6.59 7.12 -0.81
C ILE A 52 5.90 8.45 -1.19
N GLY A 53 6.56 9.59 -0.96
CA GLY A 53 6.02 10.89 -1.37
C GLY A 53 5.89 11.06 -2.88
N GLN A 54 6.81 10.48 -3.66
CA GLN A 54 6.73 10.48 -5.13
C GLN A 54 5.60 9.56 -5.60
N VAL A 55 5.48 8.38 -4.99
CA VAL A 55 4.42 7.41 -5.27
C VAL A 55 3.04 8.01 -5.00
N ALA A 56 2.89 8.72 -3.88
CA ALA A 56 1.65 9.41 -3.53
C ALA A 56 1.23 10.44 -4.60
N ALA A 57 2.18 11.22 -5.12
CA ALA A 57 1.91 12.20 -6.18
C ALA A 57 1.44 11.52 -7.48
N GLN A 58 2.13 10.46 -7.92
CA GLN A 58 1.76 9.68 -9.11
C GLN A 58 0.37 9.04 -8.97
N MET A 59 0.05 8.52 -7.78
CA MET A 59 -1.25 7.94 -7.51
C MET A 59 -2.38 8.97 -7.55
N ALA A 60 -2.17 10.17 -7.01
CA ALA A 60 -3.17 11.23 -7.04
C ALA A 60 -3.55 11.59 -8.49
N GLU A 61 -2.56 11.71 -9.38
CA GLU A 61 -2.81 11.93 -10.82
C GLU A 61 -3.54 10.75 -11.48
N ALA A 62 -3.21 9.51 -11.11
CA ALA A 62 -3.80 8.32 -11.72
C ALA A 62 -5.24 8.00 -11.24
N LEU A 63 -5.60 8.41 -10.03
CA LEU A 63 -6.87 8.09 -9.36
C LEU A 63 -7.88 9.24 -9.43
N CYS A 64 -7.40 10.49 -9.49
CA CYS A 64 -8.22 11.70 -9.51
C CYS A 64 -7.82 12.58 -10.72
N PRO A 65 -8.23 12.22 -11.94
CA PRO A 65 -7.89 12.97 -13.15
C PRO A 65 -8.53 14.36 -13.21
#